data_AF-A0A533WAS7-F1
#
_entry.id   AF-A0A533WAS7-F1
#
_cell.length_a   1.000
_cell.length_b   1.000
_cell.length_c   1.000
_cell.angle_alpha   90.00
_cell.angle_beta   90.00
_cell.angle_gamma   90.00
#
_symmetry.space_group_name_H-M   'P 1'
#
loop_
_entity.id
_entity.type
_entity.pdbx_description
1 polymer ?
#
loop_
_entity_poly.entity_id
_entity_poly.type
_entity_poly.pdbx_seq_one_letter_code
_entity_poly.pdbx_strand_id
1 'polypeptide(L)'
;HGMTATDVHDRQGEVFLHLDIWNFPEIIDIKPDKGGVYVHSSSEAFNEEGEREEGVIKNWVDHVGFSYHQIHASGHSPLEGVRRLVQTVRAEKVVPIHTEHPELFRSFKGRCVIPEKGRKISL
;
A
#
# COMPACT_ATOMS: atom_id res chain seq x y z
N HIS A 1 8.18 -30.14 -6.26
CA HIS A 1 7.04 -30.51 -5.40
C HIS A 1 6.74 -29.31 -4.52
N GLY A 2 5.48 -28.89 -4.41
CA GLY A 2 5.08 -27.83 -3.49
C GLY A 2 5.01 -28.35 -2.04
N MET A 3 4.96 -27.44 -1.08
CA MET A 3 4.69 -27.78 0.33
C MET A 3 3.17 -27.94 0.54
N THR A 4 2.79 -28.92 1.35
CA THR A 4 1.42 -29.09 1.85
C THR A 4 1.20 -28.26 3.12
N ALA A 5 -0.05 -28.12 3.56
CA ALA A 5 -0.36 -27.47 4.84
C ALA A 5 0.35 -28.16 6.03
N THR A 6 0.48 -29.49 5.99
CA THR A 6 1.23 -30.26 7.01
C THR A 6 2.72 -29.93 6.97
N ASP A 7 3.33 -29.85 5.78
CA ASP A 7 4.74 -29.47 5.65
C ASP A 7 5.01 -28.06 6.21
N VAL A 8 4.04 -27.15 6.05
CA VAL A 8 4.11 -25.78 6.59
C VAL A 8 3.97 -25.78 8.12
N HIS A 9 3.02 -26.54 8.67
CA HIS A 9 2.82 -26.69 10.11
C HIS A 9 4.08 -27.21 10.81
N ASP A 10 4.66 -28.29 10.29
CA ASP A 10 5.81 -28.97 10.88
C ASP A 10 7.11 -28.13 10.81
N ARG A 11 7.13 -27.08 9.98
CA ARG A 11 8.30 -26.23 9.70
C ARG A 11 8.07 -24.76 10.02
N GLN A 12 7.14 -24.48 10.93
CA GLN A 12 6.91 -23.15 11.46
C GLN A 12 8.22 -22.52 11.97
N GLY A 13 8.48 -21.26 11.61
CA GLY A 13 9.73 -20.56 11.91
C GLY A 13 10.84 -20.73 10.86
N GLU A 14 10.72 -21.69 9.94
CA GLU A 14 11.63 -21.83 8.78
C GLU A 14 11.02 -21.34 7.47
N VAL A 15 9.71 -21.09 7.46
CA VAL A 15 8.94 -20.76 6.25
C VAL A 15 8.37 -19.34 6.31
N PHE A 16 8.36 -18.68 5.17
CA PHE A 16 7.65 -17.41 4.95
C PHE A 16 6.49 -17.67 3.99
N LEU A 17 5.27 -17.37 4.41
CA LEU A 17 4.07 -17.57 3.60
C LEU A 17 3.60 -16.25 3.01
N HIS A 18 3.18 -16.30 1.75
CA HIS A 18 2.45 -15.22 1.12
C HIS A 18 0.99 -15.62 1.01
N LEU A 19 0.15 -15.04 1.87
CA LEU A 19 -1.30 -15.24 1.88
C LEU A 19 -1.97 -13.88 1.65
N ASP A 20 -2.78 -13.79 0.60
CA ASP A 20 -3.71 -12.67 0.41
C ASP A 20 -5.07 -13.00 1.07
N ILE A 21 -6.06 -12.11 0.95
CA ILE A 21 -7.38 -12.31 1.54
C ILE A 21 -8.08 -13.60 1.08
N TRP A 22 -7.80 -14.04 -0.16
CA TRP A 22 -8.44 -15.22 -0.76
C TRP A 22 -7.81 -16.52 -0.27
N ASN A 23 -6.50 -16.50 -0.01
CA ASN A 23 -5.74 -17.65 0.45
C ASN A 23 -5.55 -17.68 1.98
N PHE A 24 -5.89 -16.60 2.70
CA PHE A 24 -5.83 -16.56 4.16
C PHE A 24 -6.58 -17.74 4.83
N PRO A 25 -7.75 -18.22 4.33
CA PRO A 25 -8.43 -19.37 4.92
C PRO A 25 -7.61 -20.67 5.00
N GLU A 26 -6.54 -20.84 4.22
CA GLU A 26 -5.60 -21.97 4.32
C GLU A 26 -4.99 -22.11 5.73
N ILE A 27 -5.01 -21.04 6.52
CA ILE A 27 -4.61 -21.04 7.94
C ILE A 27 -5.38 -22.08 8.77
N ILE A 28 -6.60 -22.45 8.35
CA ILE A 28 -7.44 -23.48 9.00
C ILE A 28 -6.78 -24.86 8.92
N ASP A 29 -6.18 -25.17 7.77
CA ASP A 29 -5.53 -26.46 7.53
C ASP A 29 -4.09 -26.46 8.05
N ILE A 30 -3.39 -25.33 7.97
CA ILE A 30 -2.03 -25.15 8.49
C ILE A 30 -2.00 -25.21 10.02
N LYS A 31 -3.02 -24.68 10.71
CA LYS A 31 -3.13 -24.65 12.18
C LYS A 31 -1.87 -24.11 12.87
N PRO A 32 -1.48 -22.86 12.61
CA PRO A 32 -0.24 -22.33 13.14
C PRO A 32 -0.25 -22.19 14.66
N ASP A 33 0.93 -22.33 15.26
CA ASP A 33 1.14 -21.93 16.66
C ASP A 33 0.96 -20.42 16.82
N LYS A 34 0.48 -20.00 17.99
CA LYS A 34 0.32 -18.58 18.33
C LYS A 34 1.66 -17.85 18.36
N GLY A 35 1.61 -16.52 18.23
CA GLY A 35 2.79 -15.65 18.31
C GLY A 35 3.52 -15.45 16.98
N GLY A 36 2.90 -15.87 15.87
CA GLY A 36 3.35 -15.54 14.52
C GLY A 36 3.17 -14.05 14.19
N VAL A 37 3.68 -13.66 13.01
CA VAL A 37 3.66 -12.29 12.51
C VAL A 37 2.96 -12.27 11.16
N TYR A 38 1.93 -11.44 11.01
CA TYR A 38 1.35 -11.11 9.72
C TYR A 38 1.81 -9.72 9.29
N VAL A 39 2.46 -9.65 8.12
CA VAL A 39 2.91 -8.40 7.53
C VAL A 39 1.97 -8.06 6.38
N HIS A 40 1.15 -7.03 6.56
CA HIS A 40 0.40 -6.46 5.45
C HIS A 40 1.30 -5.54 4.64
N SER A 41 1.74 -6.02 3.47
CA SER A 41 2.65 -5.29 2.58
C SER A 41 1.96 -4.73 1.34
N SER A 42 0.82 -4.07 1.56
CA SER A 42 0.07 -3.36 0.53
C SER A 42 -0.31 -1.96 1.03
N SER A 43 -0.85 -1.12 0.14
CA SER A 43 -1.41 0.18 0.52
C SER A 43 -2.45 0.02 1.62
N GLU A 44 -2.61 1.06 2.44
CA GLU A 44 -3.74 1.16 3.37
C GLU A 44 -5.05 1.20 2.59
N ALA A 45 -6.13 0.74 3.24
CA ALA A 45 -7.47 0.89 2.70
C ALA A 45 -7.77 2.38 2.42
N PHE A 46 -8.19 2.68 1.19
CA PHE A 46 -8.50 4.05 0.74
C PHE A 46 -9.98 4.21 0.36
N ASN A 47 -10.77 3.15 0.48
CA ASN A 47 -12.21 3.13 0.26
C ASN A 47 -12.89 2.15 1.22
N GLU A 48 -14.21 2.23 1.31
CA GLU A 48 -15.02 1.40 2.22
C GLU A 48 -14.87 -0.11 1.98
N GLU A 49 -14.67 -0.51 0.72
CA GLU A 49 -14.45 -1.91 0.35
C GLU A 49 -13.13 -2.44 0.92
N GLY A 50 -12.04 -1.69 0.73
CA GLY A 50 -10.74 -2.03 1.29
C GLY A 50 -10.74 -2.04 2.81
N GLU A 51 -11.47 -1.13 3.47
CA GLU A 51 -11.59 -1.13 4.94
C GLU A 51 -12.27 -2.40 5.45
N ARG A 52 -13.28 -2.89 4.72
CA ARG A 52 -13.96 -4.15 5.03
C ARG A 52 -13.02 -5.34 4.86
N GLU A 53 -12.28 -5.39 3.76
CA GLU A 53 -11.29 -6.45 3.49
C GLU A 53 -10.19 -6.49 4.56
N GLU A 54 -9.61 -5.33 4.89
CA GLU A 54 -8.61 -5.21 5.95
C GLU A 54 -9.17 -5.65 7.31
N GLY A 55 -10.43 -5.33 7.60
CA GLY A 55 -11.13 -5.80 8.79
C GLY A 55 -11.22 -7.32 8.87
N VAL A 56 -11.51 -8.00 7.75
CA VAL A 56 -11.54 -9.47 7.69
C VAL A 56 -10.16 -10.07 7.96
N ILE A 57 -9.11 -9.52 7.36
CA ILE A 57 -7.73 -9.96 7.59
C ILE A 57 -7.34 -9.79 9.06
N LYS A 58 -7.59 -8.61 9.65
CA LYS A 58 -7.28 -8.36 11.06
C LYS A 58 -8.00 -9.33 11.99
N ASN A 59 -9.28 -9.62 11.74
CA ASN A 59 -10.02 -10.61 12.53
C ASN A 59 -9.39 -12.01 12.46
N TRP A 60 -8.90 -12.42 11.29
CA TRP A 60 -8.20 -13.68 11.15
C TRP A 60 -6.85 -13.70 11.88
N VAL A 61 -6.06 -12.63 11.75
CA VAL A 61 -4.78 -12.46 12.44
C VAL A 61 -4.96 -12.54 13.95
N ASP A 62 -5.98 -11.86 14.49
CA ASP A 62 -6.34 -11.92 15.91
C ASP A 62 -6.80 -13.33 16.32
N HIS A 63 -7.62 -13.99 15.49
CA HIS A 63 -8.13 -15.34 15.75
C HIS A 63 -7.00 -16.36 15.92
N VAL A 64 -5.97 -16.32 15.08
CA VAL A 64 -4.80 -17.21 15.17
C VAL A 64 -3.75 -16.73 16.17
N GLY A 65 -3.94 -15.54 16.76
CA GLY A 65 -3.05 -14.99 17.78
C GLY A 65 -1.72 -14.50 17.22
N PHE A 66 -1.73 -13.87 16.04
CA PHE A 66 -0.56 -13.27 15.40
C PHE A 66 -0.52 -11.76 15.66
N SER A 67 0.65 -11.14 15.49
CA SER A 67 0.76 -9.67 15.45
C SER A 67 0.58 -9.14 14.04
N TYR A 68 -0.23 -8.08 13.90
CA TYR A 68 -0.43 -7.38 12.63
C TYR A 68 0.58 -6.23 12.47
N HIS A 69 1.30 -6.19 11.34
CA HIS A 69 2.19 -5.09 10.99
C HIS A 69 1.85 -4.53 9.61
N GLN A 70 1.50 -3.25 9.55
CA GLN A 70 1.32 -2.51 8.30
C GLN A 70 2.69 -2.03 7.80
N ILE A 71 3.17 -2.54 6.66
CA ILE A 71 4.44 -2.12 6.04
C ILE A 71 4.22 -1.83 4.56
N HIS A 72 4.04 -0.56 4.24
CA HIS A 72 3.81 -0.11 2.87
C HIS A 72 4.98 0.75 2.38
N ALA A 73 5.47 0.46 1.19
CA ALA A 73 6.34 1.36 0.43
C ALA A 73 5.50 2.08 -0.62
N SER A 74 5.27 3.38 -0.45
CA SER A 74 4.50 4.19 -1.42
C SER A 74 5.14 4.14 -2.80
N GLY A 75 4.34 3.84 -3.82
CA GLY A 75 4.73 4.00 -5.23
C GLY A 75 4.85 5.47 -5.68
N HIS A 76 4.44 6.42 -4.84
CA HIS A 76 4.50 7.85 -5.13
C HIS A 76 5.66 8.54 -4.40
N SER A 77 6.33 9.44 -5.11
CA SER A 77 7.28 10.35 -4.49
C SER A 77 6.58 11.25 -3.48
N PRO A 78 7.17 11.49 -2.29
CA PRO A 78 6.69 12.53 -1.39
C PRO A 78 6.78 13.91 -2.08
N LEU A 79 5.99 14.87 -1.60
CA LEU A 79 5.89 16.23 -2.17
C LEU A 79 7.26 16.90 -2.33
N GLU A 80 8.18 16.70 -1.37
CA GLU A 80 9.54 17.23 -1.44
C GLU A 80 10.35 16.64 -2.61
N GLY A 81 10.21 15.34 -2.87
CA GLY A 81 10.85 14.69 -4.01
C GLY A 81 10.33 15.25 -5.34
N VAL A 82 9.02 15.47 -5.43
CA VAL A 82 8.42 16.12 -6.62
C VAL A 82 8.90 17.57 -6.75
N ARG A 83 8.99 18.33 -5.66
CA ARG A 83 9.55 19.70 -5.67
C ARG A 83 10.98 19.71 -6.18
N ARG A 84 11.82 18.78 -5.72
CA ARG A 84 13.21 18.62 -6.15
C ARG A 84 13.30 18.30 -7.63
N LEU A 85 12.42 17.42 -8.13
CA LEU A 85 12.32 17.11 -9.56
C LEU A 85 12.01 18.38 -10.36
N VAL A 86 10.96 19.12 -10.01
CA VAL A 86 10.56 20.38 -10.67
C VAL A 86 11.71 21.38 -10.74
N GLN A 87 12.44 21.54 -9.62
CA GLN A 87 13.59 22.45 -9.55
C GLN A 87 14.77 21.97 -10.41
N THR A 88 15.01 20.66 -10.45
CA THR A 88 16.12 20.07 -11.20
C THR A 88 15.90 20.21 -12.70
N VAL A 89 14.68 19.95 -13.18
CA VAL A 89 14.33 20.11 -14.60
C VAL A 89 14.10 21.58 -14.99
N ARG A 90 14.04 22.50 -14.01
CA ARG A 90 13.79 23.94 -14.19
C ARG A 90 12.51 24.22 -14.99
N ALA A 91 11.42 23.56 -14.60
CA ALA A 91 10.15 23.72 -15.30
C ALA A 91 9.64 25.17 -15.22
N GLU A 92 9.28 25.75 -16.37
CA GLU A 92 8.66 27.09 -16.42
C GLU A 92 7.22 27.05 -15.88
N LYS A 93 6.48 26.00 -16.24
CA LYS A 93 5.09 25.76 -15.83
C LYS A 93 4.97 24.38 -15.18
N VAL A 94 4.16 24.29 -14.13
CA VAL A 94 3.87 23.04 -13.40
C VAL A 94 2.37 22.82 -13.45
N VAL A 95 1.93 21.68 -14.00
CA VAL A 95 0.52 21.29 -14.07
C VAL A 95 0.34 20.04 -13.21
N PRO A 96 -0.10 20.15 -11.95
CA PRO A 96 -0.32 18.99 -11.09
C PRO A 96 -1.53 18.19 -11.57
N ILE A 97 -1.32 16.89 -11.82
CA ILE A 97 -2.36 15.92 -12.17
C ILE A 97 -2.29 14.74 -11.21
N HIS A 98 -3.38 13.96 -11.12
CA HIS A 98 -3.46 12.77 -10.26
C HIS A 98 -3.15 13.07 -8.78
N THR A 99 -3.71 14.17 -8.27
CA THR A 99 -3.64 14.59 -6.87
C THR A 99 -4.96 15.28 -6.49
N GLU A 100 -5.42 15.08 -5.26
CA GLU A 100 -6.55 15.79 -4.68
C GLU A 100 -6.15 17.19 -4.16
N HIS A 101 -4.84 17.45 -4.05
CA HIS A 101 -4.27 18.67 -3.48
C HIS A 101 -3.35 19.43 -4.47
N PRO A 102 -3.85 19.83 -5.66
CA PRO A 102 -3.05 20.54 -6.66
C PRO A 102 -2.53 21.90 -6.16
N GLU A 103 -3.19 22.51 -5.16
CA GLU A 103 -2.81 23.77 -4.55
C GLU A 103 -1.43 23.73 -3.87
N LEU A 104 -0.98 22.58 -3.38
CA LEU A 104 0.33 22.43 -2.73
C LEU A 104 1.50 22.77 -3.68
N PHE A 105 1.28 22.61 -4.99
CA PHE A 105 2.27 22.87 -6.03
C PHE A 105 2.47 24.36 -6.30
N ARG A 106 1.61 25.25 -5.79
CA ARG A 106 1.80 26.71 -5.87
C ARG A 106 3.08 27.18 -5.15
N SER A 107 3.57 26.38 -4.19
CA SER A 107 4.82 26.64 -3.48
C SER A 107 6.09 26.33 -4.30
N PHE A 108 5.95 25.74 -5.48
CA PHE A 108 7.11 25.29 -6.27
C PHE A 108 7.69 26.46 -7.08
N LYS A 109 8.96 26.32 -7.48
CA LYS A 109 9.56 27.27 -8.44
C LYS A 109 8.97 26.99 -9.82
N GLY A 110 8.41 28.03 -10.45
CA GLY A 110 7.69 27.94 -11.72
C GLY A 110 6.23 28.37 -11.57
N ARG A 111 5.54 28.61 -12.69
CA ARG A 111 4.12 28.97 -12.68
C ARG A 111 3.27 27.71 -12.51
N CYS A 112 2.65 27.55 -11.34
CA CYS A 112 1.66 26.50 -11.13
C CYS A 112 0.36 26.85 -11.88
N VAL A 113 -0.11 25.92 -12.72
CA VAL A 113 -1.38 26.00 -13.44
C VAL A 113 -2.25 24.84 -12.99
N ILE A 114 -3.26 25.12 -12.15
CA ILE A 114 -4.18 24.11 -11.66
C ILE A 114 -5.12 23.72 -12.80
N PRO A 115 -5.15 22.44 -13.24
CA PRO A 115 -6.01 22.02 -14.32
C PRO A 115 -7.47 21.91 -13.87
N GLU A 116 -8.39 22.11 -14.82
CA GLU A 116 -9.82 21.82 -14.66
C GLU A 116 -10.24 20.79 -15.72
N LYS A 117 -11.08 19.82 -15.33
CA LYS A 117 -11.54 18.75 -16.23
C LYS A 117 -12.20 19.34 -17.48
N GLY A 118 -11.71 18.94 -18.65
CA GLY A 118 -12.24 19.38 -19.94
C GLY A 118 -11.81 20.78 -20.41
N ARG A 119 -11.05 21.54 -19.59
CA ARG A 119 -10.47 22.81 -20.03
C ARG A 119 -9.11 22.62 -20.69
N LYS A 120 -8.90 23.30 -21.82
CA LYS A 120 -7.60 23.36 -22.49
C LYS A 120 -6.65 24.29 -21.73
N ILE A 121 -5.42 23.86 -21.54
CA ILE A 121 -4.33 24.69 -21.00
C ILE A 121 -3.45 25.12 -22.18
N SER A 122 -3.22 26.43 -22.31
CA SER A 122 -2.25 26.97 -23.25
C SER A 122 -0.85 26.95 -22.61
N LEU A 123 0.00 26.06 -23.12
CA LEU A 123 1.40 25.91 -22.70
C LEU A 123 2.31 26.90 -23.41
#